data_AF-A0A8I2ZJF5-F1
#
_entry.id   AF-A0A8I2ZJF5-F1
#
_cell.length_a   1.000
_cell.length_b   1.000
_cell.length_c   1.000
_cell.angle_alpha   90.00
_cell.angle_beta   90.00
_cell.angle_gamma   90.00
#
_symmetry.space_group_name_H-M   'P 1'
#
loop_
_entity.id
_entity.type
_entity.pdbx_description
1 polymer ?
#
loop_
_entity_poly.entity_id
_entity_poly.type
_entity_poly.pdbx_seq_one_letter_code
_entity_poly.pdbx_strand_id
1 'polypeptide(L)'
;MLISYIIATGFKGQEHFKGRLPTIFEIQDIIENAWDRGINVQGRIETGGIRGTRKYIGTAEAQALCRSLAIPCTAQAFSNKKAGESEARLLEAIETMQDIR
;
A
#
# COMPACT_ATOMS: atom_id res chain seq x y z
N MET A 1 7.93 6.96 -3.16
CA MET A 1 7.35 7.40 -4.45
C MET A 1 5.87 7.75 -4.34
N LEU A 2 4.98 6.83 -3.93
CA LEU A 2 3.55 7.16 -3.83
C LEU A 2 3.26 8.28 -2.82
N ILE A 3 3.89 8.24 -1.64
CA ILE A 3 3.72 9.25 -0.60
C ILE A 3 4.16 10.64 -1.06
N SER A 4 5.26 10.76 -1.81
CA SER A 4 5.68 12.06 -2.38
C SER A 4 4.64 12.62 -3.35
N TYR A 5 3.98 11.77 -4.15
CA TYR A 5 2.88 12.19 -5.01
C TYR A 5 1.68 12.68 -4.19
N ILE A 6 1.28 11.93 -3.15
CA ILE A 6 0.19 12.33 -2.24
C ILE A 6 0.46 13.70 -1.62
N ILE A 7 1.68 13.93 -1.12
CA ILE A 7 2.10 15.21 -0.54
C ILE A 7 2.05 16.32 -1.60
N ALA A 8 2.70 16.12 -2.74
CA ALA A 8 2.85 17.15 -3.77
C ALA A 8 1.51 17.57 -4.40
N THR A 9 0.53 16.66 -4.46
CA THR A 9 -0.79 16.93 -5.05
C THR A 9 -1.84 17.37 -4.04
N GLY A 10 -1.52 17.36 -2.74
CA GLY A 10 -2.52 17.60 -1.71
C GLY A 10 -3.61 16.51 -1.66
N PHE A 11 -3.30 15.28 -2.09
CA PHE A 11 -4.27 14.18 -2.12
C PHE A 11 -4.72 13.80 -0.70
N LYS A 12 -5.89 13.16 -0.59
CA LYS A 12 -6.48 12.76 0.70
C LYS A 12 -5.47 11.96 1.55
N GLY A 13 -5.30 12.39 2.81
CA GLY A 13 -4.38 11.82 3.79
C GLY A 13 -2.96 12.42 3.77
N GLN A 14 -2.69 13.43 2.93
CA GLN A 14 -1.41 14.14 2.90
C GLN A 14 -1.02 14.75 4.26
N GLU A 15 -2.02 15.16 5.05
CA GLU A 15 -1.85 15.81 6.35
C GLU A 15 -1.11 14.92 7.36
N HIS A 16 -1.19 13.60 7.20
CA HIS A 16 -0.47 12.64 8.03
C HIS A 16 1.06 12.71 7.85
N PHE A 17 1.53 13.24 6.72
CA PHE A 17 2.95 13.30 6.37
C PHE A 17 3.60 14.65 6.67
N LYS A 18 2.82 15.68 7.06
CA LYS A 18 3.32 17.01 7.47
C LYS A 18 4.33 17.62 6.47
N GLY A 19 4.10 17.42 5.17
CA GLY A 19 4.95 17.94 4.11
C GLY A 19 6.31 17.24 3.93
N ARG A 20 6.56 16.10 4.60
CA ARG A 20 7.81 15.34 4.45
C ARG A 20 7.56 13.86 4.20
N LEU A 21 8.57 13.16 3.68
CA LEU A 21 8.52 11.71 3.60
C LEU A 21 8.70 11.08 5.00
N PRO A 22 7.95 10.01 5.32
CA PRO A 22 8.21 9.22 6.52
C PRO A 22 9.51 8.42 6.35
N THR A 23 10.20 8.20 7.46
CA THR A 23 11.34 7.29 7.52
C THR A 23 10.89 5.84 7.42
N ILE A 24 11.82 4.92 7.17
CA ILE A 24 11.52 3.47 7.17
C ILE A 24 10.96 3.01 8.52
N PHE A 25 11.47 3.53 9.63
CA PHE A 25 10.96 3.18 10.97
C PHE A 25 9.52 3.67 11.18
N GLU A 26 9.20 4.88 10.73
CA GLU A 26 7.82 5.39 10.79
C GLU A 26 6.87 4.57 9.91
N ILE A 27 7.33 4.15 8.72
CA ILE A 27 6.55 3.25 7.86
C ILE A 27 6.27 1.92 8.56
N GLN A 28 7.31 1.30 9.16
CA GLN A 28 7.16 0.06 9.92
C GLN A 28 6.18 0.23 11.07
N ASP A 29 6.27 1.31 11.84
CA ASP A 29 5.36 1.59 12.95
C ASP A 29 3.91 1.76 12.49
N ILE A 30 3.67 2.46 11.37
CA ILE A 30 2.32 2.63 10.84
C ILE A 30 1.71 1.29 10.42
N ILE A 31 2.50 0.41 9.79
CA ILE A 31 2.06 -0.93 9.38
C ILE A 31 1.77 -1.81 10.60
N GLU A 32 2.68 -1.81 11.59
CA GLU A 32 2.51 -2.54 12.85
C GLU A 32 1.23 -2.10 13.59
N ASN A 33 1.01 -0.79 13.70
CA ASN A 33 -0.20 -0.23 14.30
C ASN A 33 -1.45 -0.57 13.47
N ALA A 34 -1.34 -0.72 12.15
CA ALA A 34 -2.45 -1.18 11.31
C ALA A 34 -2.82 -2.64 11.66
N TRP A 35 -1.83 -3.50 11.83
CA TRP A 35 -2.03 -4.89 12.26
C TRP A 35 -2.67 -4.95 13.65
N ASP A 36 -2.23 -4.11 14.58
CA ASP A 36 -2.81 -4.06 15.94
C ASP A 36 -4.29 -3.64 15.92
N ARG A 37 -4.72 -2.89 14.89
CA ARG A 37 -6.11 -2.49 14.64
C ARG A 37 -6.91 -3.50 13.81
N GLY A 38 -6.35 -4.67 13.49
CA GLY A 38 -7.05 -5.70 12.71
C GLY A 38 -6.98 -5.53 11.19
N ILE A 39 -6.16 -4.62 10.67
CA ILE A 39 -6.02 -4.38 9.22
C ILE A 39 -4.91 -5.26 8.68
N ASN A 40 -5.18 -6.16 7.73
CA ASN A 40 -4.18 -7.03 7.08
C ASN A 40 -3.28 -7.80 8.07
N VAL A 41 -3.86 -8.29 9.18
CA VAL A 41 -3.15 -8.96 10.29
C VAL A 41 -2.30 -10.15 9.88
N GLN A 42 -2.61 -10.77 8.73
CA GLN A 42 -1.86 -11.88 8.18
C GLN A 42 -0.38 -11.51 7.95
N GLY A 43 -0.08 -10.26 7.58
CA GLY A 43 1.30 -9.79 7.43
C GLY A 43 2.11 -9.89 8.72
N ARG A 44 1.51 -9.65 9.89
CA ARG A 44 2.15 -9.85 11.19
C ARG A 44 2.45 -11.33 11.44
N ILE A 45 1.52 -12.22 11.09
CA ILE A 45 1.65 -13.67 11.29
C ILE A 45 2.78 -14.23 10.42
N GLU A 46 2.84 -13.82 9.15
CA GLU A 46 3.82 -14.32 8.17
C GLU A 46 5.24 -13.82 8.45
N THR A 47 5.36 -12.60 8.97
CA THR A 47 6.67 -11.96 9.17
C THR A 47 7.18 -12.05 10.60
N GLY A 48 6.31 -12.28 11.59
CA GLY A 48 6.62 -12.13 13.01
C GLY A 48 6.87 -10.67 13.42
N GLY A 49 6.38 -9.70 12.63
CA GLY A 49 6.64 -8.27 12.81
C GLY A 49 7.83 -7.76 11.99
N ILE A 50 7.80 -6.49 11.63
CA ILE A 50 8.76 -5.82 10.74
C ILE A 50 9.53 -4.68 11.42
N ARG A 51 9.13 -4.22 12.61
CA ARG A 51 9.82 -3.13 13.33
C ARG A 51 11.31 -3.43 13.54
N GLY A 52 12.17 -2.50 13.10
CA GLY A 52 13.62 -2.60 13.23
C GLY A 52 14.27 -3.68 12.36
N THR A 53 13.50 -4.30 11.45
CA THR A 53 13.99 -5.36 10.57
C THR A 53 14.27 -4.87 9.15
N ARG A 54 14.91 -5.74 8.35
CA ARG A 54 15.13 -5.56 6.92
C ARG A 54 14.24 -6.52 6.09
N LYS A 55 13.08 -6.92 6.63
CA LYS A 55 12.15 -7.82 5.95
C LYS A 55 11.55 -7.13 4.73
N TYR A 56 11.37 -7.89 3.67
CA TYR A 56 10.64 -7.41 2.50
C TYR A 56 9.17 -7.23 2.86
N ILE A 57 8.57 -6.22 2.24
CA ILE A 57 7.15 -5.88 2.34
C ILE A 57 6.58 -5.78 0.92
N GLY A 58 5.26 -5.97 0.78
CA GLY A 58 4.58 -5.95 -0.51
C GLY A 58 3.28 -5.16 -0.50
N THR A 59 2.39 -5.54 -1.41
CA THR A 59 1.08 -4.89 -1.59
C THR A 59 0.23 -4.90 -0.32
N ALA A 60 0.27 -5.99 0.46
CA ALA A 60 -0.50 -6.13 1.68
C ALA A 60 -0.10 -5.09 2.75
N GLU A 61 1.20 -4.87 2.96
CA GLU A 61 1.72 -3.87 3.90
C GLU A 61 1.46 -2.44 3.40
N ALA A 62 1.64 -2.20 2.10
CA ALA A 62 1.32 -0.90 1.51
C ALA A 62 -0.16 -0.54 1.69
N GLN A 63 -1.06 -1.51 1.49
CA GLN A 63 -2.48 -1.32 1.74
C GLN A 63 -2.78 -1.12 3.23
N ALA A 64 -2.09 -1.85 4.12
CA ALA A 64 -2.24 -1.68 5.57
C ALA A 64 -1.89 -0.24 6.00
N LEU A 65 -0.79 0.30 5.47
CA LEU A 65 -0.39 1.70 5.68
C LEU A 65 -1.46 2.67 5.18
N CYS A 66 -1.92 2.53 3.93
CA CYS A 66 -2.95 3.42 3.37
C CYS A 66 -4.24 3.37 4.19
N ARG A 67 -4.73 2.17 4.53
CA ARG A 67 -5.96 2.00 5.32
C ARG A 67 -5.83 2.55 6.74
N SER A 68 -4.66 2.39 7.38
CA SER A 68 -4.40 2.93 8.72
C SER A 68 -4.55 4.44 8.76
N LEU A 69 -4.12 5.12 7.68
CA LEU A 69 -4.16 6.57 7.48
C LEU A 69 -5.40 7.05 6.70
N ALA A 70 -6.41 6.20 6.52
CA ALA A 70 -7.64 6.52 5.77
C ALA A 70 -7.39 7.07 4.34
N ILE A 71 -6.25 6.70 3.73
CA ILE A 71 -5.92 6.98 2.32
C ILE A 71 -6.67 5.95 1.45
N PRO A 72 -7.54 6.39 0.53
CA PRO A 72 -8.26 5.47 -0.36
C PRO A 72 -7.28 4.63 -1.19
N CYS A 73 -7.43 3.31 -1.13
CA CYS A 73 -6.57 2.37 -1.85
C CYS A 73 -7.28 1.02 -1.96
N THR A 74 -7.18 0.42 -3.15
CA THR A 74 -7.66 -0.95 -3.44
C THR A 74 -6.47 -1.78 -3.89
N ALA A 75 -6.38 -3.01 -3.40
CA ALA A 75 -5.42 -4.00 -3.86
C ALA A 75 -6.12 -4.99 -4.80
N GLN A 76 -5.53 -5.27 -5.95
CA GLN A 76 -6.03 -6.22 -6.93
C GLN A 76 -4.91 -7.17 -7.33
N ALA A 77 -5.17 -8.47 -7.24
CA ALA A 77 -4.26 -9.50 -7.71
C ALA A 77 -4.60 -9.87 -9.16
N PHE A 78 -3.59 -9.85 -10.03
CA PHE A 78 -3.71 -10.31 -11.40
C PHE A 78 -2.98 -11.63 -11.53
N SER A 79 -3.73 -12.72 -11.66
CA SER A 79 -3.16 -14.05 -11.90
C SER A 79 -4.04 -14.86 -12.84
N ASN A 80 -3.40 -15.53 -13.78
CA ASN A 80 -4.04 -16.41 -14.76
C ASN A 80 -3.05 -17.53 -15.14
N LYS A 81 -3.57 -18.74 -15.33
CA LYS A 81 -2.77 -19.91 -15.73
C LYS A 81 -2.26 -19.81 -17.17
N LYS A 82 -2.96 -19.08 -18.04
CA LYS A 82 -2.55 -18.85 -19.42
C LYS A 82 -1.56 -17.69 -19.46
N ALA A 83 -0.39 -17.94 -20.05
CA ALA A 83 0.65 -16.92 -20.21
C ALA A 83 0.12 -15.70 -20.97
N GLY A 84 0.49 -14.50 -20.51
CA GLY A 84 0.09 -13.22 -21.10
C GLY A 84 -1.27 -12.68 -20.62
N GLU A 85 -2.13 -13.52 -20.05
CA GLU A 85 -3.47 -13.07 -19.62
C GLU A 85 -3.45 -12.29 -18.30
N SER A 86 -2.45 -12.52 -17.44
CA SER A 86 -2.32 -11.73 -16.20
C SER A 86 -1.94 -10.29 -16.54
N GLU A 87 -1.01 -10.14 -17.48
CA GLU A 87 -0.51 -8.88 -17.99
C GLU A 87 -1.58 -8.13 -18.79
N ALA A 88 -2.32 -8.83 -19.67
CA ALA A 88 -3.43 -8.23 -20.41
C ALA A 88 -4.50 -7.65 -19.48
N ARG A 89 -4.90 -8.39 -18.43
CA ARG A 89 -5.87 -7.92 -17.44
C ARG A 89 -5.34 -6.75 -16.61
N LEU A 90 -4.04 -6.73 -16.32
CA LEU A 90 -3.42 -5.59 -15.63
C LEU A 90 -3.48 -4.33 -16.50
N LEU A 91 -3.16 -4.45 -17.79
CA LEU A 91 -3.22 -3.32 -18.72
C LEU A 91 -4.64 -2.79 -18.88
N GLU A 92 -5.62 -3.68 -19.10
CA GLU A 92 -7.04 -3.33 -19.18
C GLU A 92 -7.53 -2.60 -17.91
N ALA A 93 -7.12 -3.07 -16.73
CA ALA A 93 -7.47 -2.43 -15.46
C ALA A 93 -6.87 -1.02 -15.32
N ILE A 94 -5.67 -0.79 -15.85
CA ILE A 94 -5.02 0.53 -15.81
C ILE A 94 -5.72 1.49 -16.77
N GLU A 95 -6.05 1.04 -17.98
CA GLU A 95 -6.75 1.84 -19.00
C GLU A 95 -8.13 2.28 -18.48
N THR A 96 -8.93 1.34 -17.97
CA THR A 96 -10.27 1.64 -17.45
C THR A 96 -10.27 2.51 -16.19
N MET A 97 -9.20 2.49 -15.37
CA MET A 97 -9.07 3.39 -14.21
C MET A 97 -8.81 4.86 -14.62
N GLN A 98 -8.25 5.11 -15.81
CA GLN A 98 -8.00 6.47 -16.28
C GLN A 98 -9.27 7.16 -16.78
N ASP A 99 -10.27 6.39 -17.23
CA ASP A 99 -11.54 6.89 -17.77
C ASP A 99 -12.55 7.33 -16.69
N ILE A 100 -12.24 7.14 -15.41
CA ILE A 100 -13.08 7.57 -14.27
C ILE A 100 -12.65 8.96 -13.74
N ARG A 101 -12.00 9.78 -14.58
CA ARG A 101 -11.64 11.17 -14.26
C ARG A 101 -12.59 12.18 -14.88
#